data_AF-A0A2V9SZX6-F1
#
_entry.id   AF-A0A2V9SZX6-F1
#
_cell.length_a   1.000
_cell.length_b   1.000
_cell.length_c   1.000
_cell.angle_alpha   90.00
_cell.angle_beta   90.00
_cell.angle_gamma   90.00
#
_symmetry.space_group_name_H-M   'P 1'
#
loop_
_entity.id
_entity.type
_entity.pdbx_description
1 polymer ?
#
loop_
_entity_poly.entity_id
_entity_poly.type
_entity_poly.pdbx_seq_one_letter_code
_entity_poly.pdbx_strand_id
1 'polypeptide(L)'
;MQEAAAYSGGEQCLDIANSASVAREMEDVLSRRLPSLYRSAYRFLGNAADAEDAVQDALLSAYKHLDQFRGQSQMSTWLTVIVGNCARMQLRRRPSQIHVSLDERIGEEHEYSLLERLTDRGPTPEDECRNSELNARLRQLAAQLSPPL
;
A
#
# COMPACT_ATOMS: atom_id res chain seq x y z
N MET A 1 -46.80 18.89 -21.59
CA MET A 1 -46.51 19.71 -22.78
C MET A 1 -45.41 20.67 -22.38
N GLN A 2 -44.18 20.41 -22.88
CA GLN A 2 -42.96 21.27 -22.89
C GLN A 2 -42.37 21.66 -21.50
N GLU A 3 -41.06 21.70 -21.24
CA GLU A 3 -39.89 21.76 -22.11
C GLU A 3 -38.64 21.29 -21.33
N ALA A 4 -37.83 20.43 -21.95
CA ALA A 4 -36.58 19.94 -21.40
C ALA A 4 -35.46 20.97 -21.63
N ALA A 5 -34.96 21.56 -20.55
CA ALA A 5 -33.84 22.51 -20.61
C ALA A 5 -32.52 21.76 -20.83
N ALA A 6 -32.08 21.82 -22.10
CA ALA A 6 -30.72 21.71 -22.61
C ALA A 6 -29.60 21.40 -21.59
N TYR A 7 -29.23 20.12 -21.53
CA TYR A 7 -27.86 19.72 -21.24
C TYR A 7 -26.97 20.20 -22.39
N SER A 8 -26.39 21.39 -22.27
CA SER A 8 -25.30 21.82 -23.15
C SER A 8 -24.05 21.05 -22.76
N GLY A 9 -23.98 19.80 -23.25
CA GLY A 9 -22.72 19.06 -23.38
C GLY A 9 -21.81 19.86 -24.29
N GLY A 10 -20.91 20.64 -23.67
CA GLY A 10 -19.76 21.18 -24.35
C GLY A 10 -18.87 20.01 -24.72
N GLU A 11 -19.10 19.43 -25.89
CA GLU A 11 -18.14 18.60 -26.61
C GLU A 11 -16.91 19.48 -26.89
N GLN A 12 -16.00 19.57 -25.91
CA GLN A 12 -14.63 19.95 -26.20
C GLN A 12 -14.03 18.76 -26.93
N CYS A 13 -14.08 18.83 -28.26
CA CYS A 13 -13.16 18.13 -29.13
C CYS A 13 -11.74 18.59 -28.71
N LEU A 14 -11.15 17.88 -27.75
CA LEU A 14 -9.74 18.05 -27.41
C LEU A 14 -8.98 17.69 -28.67
N ASP A 15 -8.37 18.68 -29.32
CA ASP A 15 -7.51 18.50 -30.47
C ASP A 15 -6.54 17.35 -30.20
N ILE A 16 -6.70 16.24 -30.91
CA ILE A 16 -5.84 15.05 -30.81
C ILE A 16 -4.36 15.45 -31.02
N ALA A 17 -4.14 16.49 -31.83
CA ALA A 17 -2.82 17.09 -32.06
C ALA A 17 -2.19 17.68 -30.79
N ASN A 18 -2.97 18.31 -29.91
CA ASN A 18 -2.49 18.90 -28.66
C ASN A 18 -2.15 17.82 -27.62
N SER A 19 -2.98 16.78 -27.51
CA SER A 19 -2.66 15.64 -26.64
C SER A 19 -1.35 14.95 -27.05
N ALA A 20 -1.15 14.75 -28.36
CA ALA A 20 0.07 14.16 -28.90
C ALA A 20 1.32 15.06 -28.75
N SER A 21 1.19 16.39 -28.71
CA SER A 21 2.33 17.27 -28.43
C SER A 21 2.69 17.28 -26.95
N VAL A 22 1.69 17.33 -26.07
CA VAL A 22 1.90 17.30 -24.61
C VAL A 22 2.50 15.96 -24.17
N ALA A 23 2.11 14.85 -24.80
CA ALA A 23 2.70 13.53 -24.56
C ALA A 23 4.19 13.48 -24.93
N ARG A 24 4.58 14.05 -26.08
CA ARG A 24 5.98 14.14 -26.49
C ARG A 24 6.80 15.04 -25.57
N GLU A 25 6.24 16.15 -25.12
CA GLU A 25 6.89 17.01 -24.12
C GLU A 25 7.13 16.24 -22.81
N MET A 26 6.12 15.51 -22.33
CA MET A 26 6.26 14.70 -21.13
C MET A 26 7.37 13.66 -21.29
N GLU A 27 7.43 12.95 -22.42
CA GLU A 27 8.46 11.95 -22.70
C GLU A 27 9.88 12.55 -22.69
N ASP A 28 10.10 13.70 -23.35
CA ASP A 28 11.40 14.38 -23.34
C ASP A 28 11.80 14.80 -21.92
N VAL A 29 10.87 15.41 -21.17
CA VAL A 29 11.12 15.83 -19.79
C VAL A 29 11.44 14.62 -18.90
N LEU A 30 10.68 13.52 -19.04
CA LEU A 30 10.89 12.29 -18.28
C LEU A 30 12.25 11.69 -18.56
N SER A 31 12.64 11.55 -19.83
CA SER A 31 13.93 10.96 -20.21
C SER A 31 15.12 11.66 -19.52
N ARG A 32 15.03 12.98 -19.33
CA ARG A 32 16.08 13.80 -18.68
C ARG A 32 15.96 13.83 -17.16
N ARG A 33 14.74 13.78 -16.63
CA ARG A 33 14.45 14.04 -15.21
C ARG A 33 14.24 12.79 -14.38
N LEU A 34 14.07 11.61 -14.99
CA LEU A 34 13.81 10.36 -14.31
C LEU A 34 14.81 10.08 -13.17
N PRO A 35 16.15 10.26 -13.34
CA PRO A 35 17.10 10.05 -12.24
C PRO A 35 16.88 11.02 -11.06
N SER A 36 16.42 12.24 -11.32
CA SER A 36 16.12 13.22 -10.27
C SER A 36 14.79 12.93 -9.57
N LEU A 37 13.79 12.47 -10.32
CA LEU A 37 12.50 12.05 -9.77
C LEU A 37 12.67 10.83 -8.86
N TYR A 38 13.44 9.85 -9.31
CA TYR A 38 13.85 8.70 -8.50
C TYR A 38 14.58 9.13 -7.23
N ARG A 39 15.61 9.98 -7.34
CA ARG A 39 16.30 10.53 -6.15
C ARG A 39 15.35 11.23 -5.19
N SER A 40 14.35 11.95 -5.69
CA SER A 40 13.33 12.59 -4.86
C SER A 40 12.48 11.55 -4.13
N ALA A 41 11.95 10.55 -4.83
CA ALA A 41 11.18 9.46 -4.22
C ALA A 41 12.00 8.70 -3.17
N TYR A 42 13.27 8.39 -3.48
CA TYR A 42 14.19 7.74 -2.56
C TYR A 42 14.42 8.56 -1.28
N ARG A 43 14.50 9.89 -1.35
CA ARG A 43 14.60 10.75 -0.15
C ARG A 43 13.35 10.71 0.73
N PHE A 44 12.17 10.43 0.17
CA PHE A 44 10.95 10.24 0.95
C PHE A 44 10.88 8.84 1.58
N LEU A 45 11.32 7.80 0.86
CA LEU A 45 11.06 6.41 1.21
C LEU A 45 12.23 5.73 1.91
N GLY A 46 13.48 6.07 1.57
CA GLY A 46 14.67 5.44 2.13
C GLY A 46 14.85 3.96 1.75
N ASN A 47 14.05 3.45 0.80
CA ASN A 47 14.18 2.12 0.20
C ASN A 47 14.20 2.27 -1.32
N ALA A 48 15.08 1.53 -2.00
CA ALA A 48 15.18 1.53 -3.46
C ALA A 48 13.92 0.97 -4.12
N ALA A 49 13.44 -0.20 -3.67
CA ALA A 49 12.27 -0.85 -4.26
C ALA A 49 11.02 0.03 -4.18
N ASP A 50 10.69 0.55 -3.00
CA ASP A 50 9.55 1.46 -2.83
C ASP A 50 9.70 2.73 -3.69
N ALA A 51 10.92 3.24 -3.85
CA ALA A 51 11.18 4.43 -4.66
C ALA A 51 10.97 4.15 -6.15
N GLU A 52 11.38 2.99 -6.64
CA GLU A 52 11.10 2.54 -8.01
C GLU A 52 9.60 2.42 -8.23
N ASP A 53 8.88 1.76 -7.32
CA ASP A 53 7.42 1.61 -7.40
C ASP A 53 6.71 2.97 -7.38
N ALA A 54 7.12 3.88 -6.50
CA ALA A 54 6.54 5.22 -6.43
C ALA A 54 6.74 6.01 -7.72
N VAL A 55 7.89 5.87 -8.38
CA VAL A 55 8.14 6.50 -9.69
C VAL A 55 7.26 5.85 -10.76
N GLN A 56 7.16 4.52 -10.79
CA GLN A 56 6.30 3.83 -11.76
C GLN A 56 4.83 4.23 -11.62
N ASP A 57 4.29 4.25 -10.40
CA ASP A 57 2.94 4.74 -10.10
C ASP A 57 2.75 6.19 -10.57
N ALA A 58 3.78 7.03 -10.37
CA ALA A 58 3.75 8.41 -10.82
C ALA A 58 3.74 8.55 -12.34
N LEU A 59 4.49 7.72 -13.08
CA LEU A 59 4.48 7.70 -14.54
C LEU A 59 3.10 7.28 -15.07
N LEU A 60 2.51 6.24 -14.49
CA LEU A 60 1.16 5.79 -14.85
C LEU A 60 0.11 6.86 -14.55
N SER A 61 0.21 7.52 -13.38
CA SER A 61 -0.68 8.60 -12.99
C SER A 61 -0.54 9.83 -13.91
N ALA A 62 0.69 10.21 -14.25
CA ALA A 62 0.96 11.31 -15.18
C ALA A 62 0.38 11.03 -16.56
N TYR A 63 0.54 9.81 -17.08
CA TYR A 63 -0.04 9.44 -18.37
C TYR A 63 -1.58 9.46 -18.36
N LYS A 64 -2.21 8.97 -17.28
CA LYS A 64 -3.67 8.95 -17.13
C LYS A 64 -4.30 10.35 -17.01
N HIS A 65 -3.56 11.33 -16.50
CA HIS A 65 -4.03 12.68 -16.22
C HIS A 65 -3.36 13.73 -17.10
N LEU A 66 -2.73 13.32 -18.20
CA LEU A 66 -1.99 14.18 -19.09
C LEU A 66 -2.89 15.24 -19.76
N ASP A 67 -4.12 14.86 -20.08
CA ASP A 67 -5.19 15.72 -20.60
C ASP A 67 -5.56 16.87 -19.63
N GLN A 68 -5.28 16.70 -18.34
CA GLN A 68 -5.56 17.71 -17.31
C GLN A 68 -4.41 18.72 -17.14
N PHE A 69 -3.26 18.51 -17.81
CA PHE A 69 -2.14 19.43 -17.75
C PHE A 69 -2.44 20.73 -18.51
N ARG A 70 -2.70 21.81 -17.77
CA ARG A 70 -3.10 23.13 -18.34
C ARG A 70 -1.94 24.05 -18.75
N GLY A 71 -0.69 23.58 -18.71
CA GLY A 71 0.49 24.40 -19.05
C GLY A 71 0.77 25.59 -18.12
N GLN A 72 0.07 25.72 -16.99
CA GLN A 72 0.24 26.82 -16.03
C GLN A 72 1.52 26.70 -15.18
N SER A 73 2.21 25.57 -15.27
CA SER A 73 3.48 25.31 -14.62
C SER A 73 4.37 24.49 -15.55
N GLN A 74 5.68 24.44 -15.28
CA GLN A 74 6.57 23.56 -16.03
C GLN A 74 6.12 22.10 -15.86
N MET A 75 6.08 21.32 -16.95
CA MET A 75 5.76 19.88 -16.94
C MET A 75 6.54 19.13 -15.86
N SER A 76 7.79 19.52 -15.69
CA SER A 76 8.70 18.94 -14.73
C SER A 76 8.35 19.21 -13.25
N THR A 77 7.73 20.35 -12.96
CA THR A 77 7.19 20.69 -11.64
C THR A 77 5.96 19.84 -11.36
N TRP A 78 5.07 19.73 -12.35
CA TRP A 78 3.89 18.88 -12.27
C TRP A 78 4.25 17.40 -12.00
N LEU A 79 5.20 16.84 -12.75
CA LEU A 79 5.73 15.48 -12.53
C LEU A 79 6.34 15.30 -11.13
N THR A 80 7.06 16.30 -10.63
CA THR A 80 7.65 16.25 -9.28
C THR A 80 6.58 16.19 -8.19
N VAL A 81 5.46 16.91 -8.38
CA VAL A 81 4.31 16.86 -7.47
C VAL A 81 3.67 15.47 -7.48
N ILE A 82 3.45 14.87 -8.66
CA ILE A 82 2.88 13.53 -8.79
C ILE A 82 3.77 12.50 -8.08
N VAL A 83 5.08 12.51 -8.34
CA VAL A 83 6.05 11.62 -7.68
C VAL A 83 6.01 11.79 -6.16
N GLY A 84 5.96 13.03 -5.67
CA GLY A 84 5.84 13.30 -4.24
C GLY A 84 4.54 12.78 -3.63
N ASN A 85 3.44 12.78 -4.38
CA ASN A 85 2.16 12.23 -3.92
C ASN A 85 2.19 10.70 -3.88
N CYS A 86 2.72 10.05 -4.93
CA CYS A 86 2.90 8.59 -4.96
C CYS A 86 3.82 8.10 -3.85
N ALA A 87 4.96 8.78 -3.61
CA ALA A 87 5.86 8.45 -2.51
C ALA A 87 5.18 8.56 -1.13
N ARG A 88 4.37 9.61 -0.91
CA ARG A 88 3.58 9.73 0.34
C ARG A 88 2.50 8.67 0.46
N MET A 89 1.89 8.24 -0.64
CA MET A 89 0.93 7.14 -0.65
C MET A 89 1.61 5.82 -0.26
N GLN A 90 2.81 5.55 -0.80
CA GLN A 90 3.61 4.39 -0.41
C GLN A 90 3.95 4.42 1.09
N LEU A 91 4.37 5.57 1.64
CA LEU A 91 4.57 5.71 3.08
C LEU A 91 3.32 5.40 3.92
N ARG A 92 2.12 5.76 3.44
CA ARG A 92 0.86 5.44 4.12
C ARG A 92 0.51 3.96 4.05
N ARG A 93 0.95 3.26 3.00
CA ARG A 93 0.74 1.82 2.81
C ARG A 93 1.72 0.98 3.61
N ARG A 94 2.85 1.55 4.04
CA ARG A 94 3.82 0.82 4.87
C ARG A 94 3.12 0.29 6.12
N PRO A 95 3.16 -1.02 6.36
CA PRO A 95 2.62 -1.56 7.59
C PRO A 95 3.31 -0.88 8.76
N SER A 96 2.53 -0.40 9.74
CA SER A 96 3.10 0.14 10.99
C SER A 96 3.77 -0.95 11.84
N GLN A 97 3.69 -2.20 11.42
CA GLN A 97 4.28 -3.34 12.09
C GLN A 97 5.69 -3.59 11.54
N ILE A 98 6.65 -3.68 12.44
CA ILE A 98 8.00 -4.12 12.12
C ILE A 98 7.91 -5.58 11.72
N HIS A 99 8.25 -5.87 10.47
CA HIS A 99 8.40 -7.24 10.00
C HIS A 99 9.85 -7.66 10.24
N VAL A 100 10.01 -8.83 10.86
CA VAL A 100 11.30 -9.50 11.08
C VAL A 100 11.24 -10.79 10.26
N SER A 101 12.34 -11.13 9.59
CA SER A 101 12.36 -12.38 8.82
C SER A 101 12.38 -13.57 9.78
N LEU A 102 11.55 -14.57 9.54
CA LEU A 102 11.57 -15.81 10.31
C LEU A 102 12.90 -16.56 10.09
N ASP A 103 13.51 -16.41 8.91
CA ASP A 103 14.81 -16.99 8.56
C ASP A 103 15.99 -16.19 9.12
N GLU A 104 15.74 -15.05 9.79
CA GLU A 104 16.81 -14.24 10.38
C GLU A 104 17.61 -15.05 11.40
N ARG A 105 18.93 -15.11 11.22
CA ARG A 105 19.80 -15.89 12.09
C ARG A 105 20.10 -15.11 13.37
N ILE A 106 19.88 -15.72 14.53
CA ILE A 106 19.99 -15.07 15.84
C ILE A 106 20.82 -15.92 16.84
N GLY A 107 21.35 -15.28 17.90
CA GLY A 107 22.26 -15.90 18.88
C GLY A 107 23.71 -15.44 18.73
N GLU A 108 24.58 -15.73 19.71
CA GLU A 108 25.97 -15.23 19.73
C GLU A 108 26.81 -15.69 18.51
N GLU A 109 26.44 -16.81 17.90
CA GLU A 109 27.08 -17.33 16.68
C GLU A 109 26.12 -17.39 15.48
N HIS A 110 24.97 -16.70 15.54
CA HIS A 110 23.90 -16.80 14.54
C HIS A 110 23.53 -18.27 14.24
N GLU A 111 23.54 -19.14 15.25
CA GLU A 111 23.45 -20.59 15.07
C GLU A 111 22.05 -21.02 14.59
N TYR A 112 21.00 -20.34 15.07
CA TYR A 112 19.60 -20.70 14.84
C TYR A 112 18.86 -19.65 14.03
N SER A 113 17.87 -20.10 13.26
CA SER A 113 16.86 -19.20 12.67
C SER A 113 15.89 -18.71 13.75
N LEU A 114 15.36 -17.49 13.59
CA LEU A 114 14.35 -16.93 14.49
C LEU A 114 13.14 -17.86 14.64
N LEU A 115 12.73 -18.52 13.56
CA LEU A 115 11.64 -19.51 13.56
C LEU A 115 11.88 -20.64 14.57
N GLU A 116 13.10 -21.16 14.65
CA GLU A 116 13.45 -22.29 15.53
C GLU A 116 13.36 -21.93 17.02
N ARG A 117 13.45 -20.64 17.35
CA ARG A 117 13.36 -20.14 18.73
C ARG A 117 11.97 -19.64 19.12
N LEU A 118 11.04 -19.51 18.17
CA LEU A 118 9.68 -19.12 18.49
C LEU A 118 8.96 -20.32 19.14
N THR A 119 8.63 -20.17 20.42
CA THR A 119 7.80 -21.14 21.12
C THR A 119 6.34 -20.98 20.70
N ASP A 120 5.65 -22.08 20.49
CA ASP A 120 4.19 -22.06 20.33
C ASP A 120 3.54 -21.44 21.59
N ARG A 121 2.57 -20.55 21.36
CA ARG A 121 1.78 -19.91 22.42
C ARG A 121 0.44 -20.62 22.64
N GLY A 122 0.19 -21.70 21.91
CA GLY A 122 -0.94 -22.58 22.13
C GLY A 122 -0.94 -23.20 23.53
N PRO A 123 -2.12 -23.68 23.99
CA PRO A 123 -2.19 -24.44 25.23
C PRO A 123 -1.33 -25.70 25.12
N THR A 124 -0.66 -26.05 26.22
CA THR A 124 0.08 -27.31 26.27
C THR A 124 -0.90 -28.50 26.33
N PRO A 125 -0.47 -29.72 25.97
CA PRO A 125 -1.30 -30.92 26.14
C PRO A 125 -1.79 -31.10 27.59
N GLU A 126 -0.97 -30.72 28.57
CA GLU A 126 -1.33 -30.73 29.98
C GLU A 126 -2.43 -29.70 30.31
N ASP A 127 -2.39 -28.51 29.70
CA ASP A 127 -3.43 -27.49 29.85
C ASP A 127 -4.74 -27.95 29.21
N GLU A 128 -4.68 -28.56 28.03
CA GLU A 128 -5.86 -29.13 27.36
C GLU A 128 -6.51 -30.24 28.18
N CYS A 129 -5.69 -31.14 28.75
CA CYS A 129 -6.16 -32.21 29.63
C CYS A 129 -6.81 -31.62 30.89
N ARG A 130 -6.13 -30.70 31.57
CA ARG A 130 -6.63 -30.01 32.77
C ARG A 130 -7.97 -29.32 32.49
N ASN A 131 -8.08 -28.62 31.37
CA ASN A 131 -9.31 -27.92 31.00
C ASN A 131 -10.45 -28.91 30.68
N SER A 132 -10.14 -30.03 30.01
CA SER A 132 -11.10 -31.09 29.73
C SER A 132 -11.62 -31.77 31.01
N GLU A 133 -10.74 -32.07 31.96
CA GLU A 133 -11.10 -32.61 33.28
C GLU A 133 -11.96 -31.63 34.10
N LEU A 134 -11.58 -30.35 34.11
CA LEU A 134 -12.34 -29.30 34.78
C LEU A 134 -13.75 -29.21 34.18
N ASN A 135 -13.87 -29.17 32.86
CA ASN A 135 -15.16 -29.14 32.18
C ASN A 135 -16.00 -30.39 32.45
N ALA A 136 -15.39 -31.57 32.51
CA ALA A 136 -16.10 -32.80 32.85
C ALA A 136 -16.69 -32.74 34.28
N ARG A 137 -15.90 -32.28 35.25
CA ARG A 137 -16.35 -32.09 36.65
C ARG A 137 -17.44 -31.04 36.77
N LEU A 138 -17.29 -29.90 36.08
CA LEU A 138 -18.30 -28.84 36.06
C LEU A 138 -19.63 -29.36 35.50
N ARG A 139 -19.60 -30.13 34.40
CA ARG A 139 -20.80 -30.78 33.84
C ARG A 139 -21.43 -31.77 34.81
N GLN A 140 -20.62 -32.58 35.49
CA GLN A 140 -21.12 -33.54 36.48
C GLN A 140 -21.82 -32.85 37.65
N LEU A 141 -21.26 -31.75 38.17
CA LEU A 141 -21.87 -30.98 39.26
C LEU A 141 -23.11 -30.20 38.77
N ALA A 142 -23.06 -29.62 37.57
CA ALA A 142 -24.19 -28.92 36.98
C ALA A 142 -25.40 -29.85 36.80
N ALA A 143 -25.19 -31.12 36.46
CA ALA A 143 -26.26 -32.11 36.35
C ALA A 143 -26.90 -32.49 37.70
N GLN A 144 -26.23 -32.21 38.83
CA GLN A 144 -26.76 -32.47 40.18
C GLN A 144 -27.54 -31.28 40.74
N LEU A 145 -27.42 -30.10 40.13
CA LEU A 145 -28.26 -28.96 40.47
C LEU A 145 -29.66 -29.21 39.90
N SER A 146 -30.69 -28.97 40.72
CA SER A 146 -32.08 -29.04 40.23
C SER A 146 -32.24 -28.13 39.01
N PRO A 147 -32.98 -28.57 37.98
CA PRO A 147 -33.23 -27.75 36.81
C PRO A 147 -33.86 -26.42 37.26
N PRO A 148 -33.45 -25.28 36.66
CA PRO A 148 -34.06 -24.01 36.97
C PRO A 148 -35.56 -24.09 36.63
N LEU A 149 -36.40 -23.64 37.57
CA LEU A 149 -37.86 -23.50 37.42
C LEU A 149 -38.22 -22.59 36.25
#